data_AF-A0A1H4VLE0-F1
#
_entry.id   AF-A0A1H4VLE0-F1
#
_cell.length_a   1.000
_cell.length_b   1.000
_cell.length_c   1.000
_cell.angle_alpha   90.00
_cell.angle_beta   90.00
_cell.angle_gamma   90.00
#
_symmetry.space_group_name_H-M   'P 1'
#
loop_
_entity.id
_entity.type
_entity.pdbx_description
1 polymer ?
#
loop_
_entity_poly.entity_id
_entity_poly.type
_entity_poly.pdbx_seq_one_letter_code
_entity_poly.pdbx_strand_id
1 'polypeptide(L)'
;MTPNTRRPALQTLGNDYGIGQGDASDLLGVPVSRLRLLRRGAASPTPEEADELNRLIEVLEALAEYVDEPATWLTRSLVEGFNLRPIDVYRAVAPGVLLDLASGAVDAAEVLDHELPNWRNEWRSHFEVFTAADGELSMRPRRCACEDRR
;
A
#
# COMPACT_ATOMS: atom_id res chain seq x y z
N MET A 1 -9.42 -24.73 -13.96
CA MET A 1 -7.96 -24.51 -13.89
C MET A 1 -7.53 -25.01 -12.52
N THR A 2 -6.81 -26.12 -12.43
CA THR A 2 -6.37 -26.69 -11.14
C THR A 2 -5.34 -25.75 -10.50
N PRO A 3 -5.57 -25.22 -9.28
CA PRO A 3 -4.58 -24.39 -8.62
C PRO A 3 -3.35 -25.25 -8.34
N ASN A 4 -2.22 -24.78 -8.86
CA ASN A 4 -0.95 -25.47 -8.85
C ASN A 4 -0.45 -25.58 -7.41
N THR A 5 -0.58 -26.77 -6.83
CA THR A 5 -0.13 -27.14 -5.50
C THR A 5 1.38 -26.89 -5.37
N ARG A 6 1.75 -25.94 -4.50
CA ARG A 6 3.10 -25.68 -3.93
C ARG A 6 4.07 -24.80 -4.73
N ARG A 7 3.65 -23.63 -5.24
CA ARG A 7 4.59 -22.49 -5.18
C ARG A 7 4.57 -21.94 -3.75
N PRO A 8 5.71 -21.71 -3.09
CA PRO A 8 5.72 -20.99 -1.83
C PRO A 8 5.09 -19.63 -2.09
N ALA A 9 4.02 -19.28 -1.37
CA ALA A 9 3.19 -18.11 -1.68
C ALA A 9 3.99 -16.77 -1.69
N LEU A 10 5.15 -16.72 -1.02
CA LEU A 10 6.09 -15.59 -1.12
C LEU A 10 6.74 -15.44 -2.51
N GLN A 11 6.90 -16.53 -3.27
CA GLN A 11 7.38 -16.50 -4.65
C GLN A 11 6.27 -15.99 -5.59
N THR A 12 5.01 -16.33 -5.31
CA THR A 12 3.85 -15.80 -6.03
C THR A 12 3.77 -14.28 -5.89
N LEU A 13 3.91 -13.73 -4.67
CA LEU A 13 3.93 -12.28 -4.46
C LEU A 13 5.00 -11.56 -5.31
N GLY A 14 6.22 -12.11 -5.34
CA GLY A 14 7.31 -11.48 -6.09
C GLY A 14 7.22 -11.67 -7.60
N ASN A 15 6.85 -12.87 -8.07
CA ASN A 15 6.90 -13.20 -9.50
C ASN A 15 5.61 -12.83 -10.24
N ASP A 16 4.46 -13.07 -9.60
CA ASP A 16 3.17 -12.95 -10.25
C ASP A 16 2.56 -11.56 -9.98
N TYR A 17 2.84 -10.97 -8.82
CA TYR A 17 2.36 -9.63 -8.45
C TYR A 17 3.44 -8.54 -8.42
N GLY A 18 4.73 -8.88 -8.52
CA GLY A 18 5.81 -7.88 -8.52
C GLY A 18 6.06 -7.19 -7.16
N ILE A 19 5.56 -7.76 -6.06
CA ILE A 19 5.71 -7.16 -4.73
C ILE A 19 7.13 -7.37 -4.19
N GLY A 20 7.78 -6.25 -3.82
CA GLY A 20 9.10 -6.24 -3.23
C GLY A 20 9.14 -6.84 -1.83
N GLN A 21 10.32 -7.24 -1.35
CA GLN A 21 10.46 -7.80 0.01
C GLN A 21 10.21 -6.75 1.12
N GLY A 22 10.45 -5.47 0.84
CA GLY A 22 10.13 -4.38 1.75
C GLY A 22 8.61 -4.22 1.87
N ASP A 23 7.94 -4.08 0.74
CA ASP A 23 6.48 -3.97 0.69
C ASP A 23 5.78 -5.20 1.30
N ALA A 24 6.27 -6.40 1.01
CA ALA A 24 5.78 -7.63 1.63
C ALA A 24 5.99 -7.66 3.15
N SER A 25 7.07 -7.04 3.66
CA SER A 25 7.30 -6.90 5.10
C SER A 25 6.27 -5.98 5.75
N ASP A 26 5.94 -4.88 5.09
CA ASP A 26 4.95 -3.92 5.56
C ASP A 26 3.53 -4.51 5.53
N LEU A 27 3.17 -5.19 4.43
CA LEU A 27 1.88 -5.86 4.24
C LEU A 27 1.65 -6.98 5.26
N LEU A 28 2.63 -7.88 5.42
CA LEU A 28 2.50 -9.05 6.27
C LEU A 28 2.80 -8.75 7.75
N GLY A 29 3.41 -7.59 8.06
CA GLY A 29 3.93 -7.32 9.39
C GLY A 29 5.10 -8.21 9.82
N VAL A 30 5.76 -8.84 8.85
CA VAL A 30 6.82 -9.83 9.07
C VAL A 30 8.17 -9.22 8.70
N PRO A 31 9.19 -9.23 9.58
CA PRO A 31 10.47 -8.61 9.26
C PRO A 31 11.11 -9.13 7.96
N VAL A 32 11.75 -8.26 7.19
CA VAL A 32 12.46 -8.63 5.94
C VAL A 32 13.44 -9.79 6.14
N SER A 33 14.12 -9.87 7.28
CA SER A 33 15.02 -10.99 7.62
C SER A 33 14.29 -12.34 7.70
N ARG A 34 13.08 -12.35 8.28
CA ARG A 34 12.19 -13.51 8.37
C ARG A 34 11.67 -13.90 6.99
N LEU A 35 11.23 -12.95 6.17
CA LEU A 35 10.82 -13.20 4.78
C LEU A 35 11.95 -13.79 3.91
N ARG A 36 13.19 -13.32 4.10
CA ARG A 36 14.37 -13.88 3.42
C ARG A 36 14.62 -15.35 3.78
N LEU A 37 14.44 -15.72 5.04
CA LEU A 37 14.59 -17.11 5.49
C LEU A 37 13.51 -18.00 4.87
N LEU A 38 12.26 -17.53 4.87
CA LEU A 38 11.13 -18.23 4.25
C LEU A 38 11.36 -18.42 2.75
N ARG A 39 11.79 -17.37 2.03
CA ARG A 39 12.03 -17.43 0.59
C ARG A 39 13.15 -18.40 0.20
N ARG A 40 14.17 -18.55 1.05
CA ARG A 40 15.29 -19.49 0.85
C ARG A 40 14.95 -20.93 1.25
N GLY A 41 13.77 -21.17 1.83
CA GLY A 41 13.42 -22.47 2.41
C GLY A 41 14.21 -22.81 3.68
N ALA A 42 14.89 -21.82 4.27
CA ALA A 42 15.65 -21.98 5.51
C ALA A 42 14.74 -21.98 6.75
N ALA A 43 13.46 -21.67 6.57
CA ALA A 43 12.42 -21.76 7.59
C ALA A 43 11.05 -22.00 6.94
N SER A 44 10.10 -22.50 7.73
CA SER A 44 8.70 -22.65 7.33
C SER A 44 7.86 -21.50 7.89
N PRO A 45 6.78 -21.07 7.19
CA PRO A 45 5.86 -20.09 7.74
C PRO A 45 5.10 -20.66 8.93
N THR A 46 4.76 -19.82 9.91
CA THR A 46 3.76 -20.16 10.94
C THR A 46 2.38 -20.24 10.29
N PRO A 47 1.38 -20.87 10.94
CA PRO A 47 0.01 -20.85 10.44
C PRO A 47 -0.51 -19.42 10.21
N GLU A 48 -0.25 -18.51 11.15
CA GLU A 48 -0.65 -17.10 11.04
C GLU A 48 0.04 -16.38 9.86
N GLU A 49 1.34 -16.58 9.64
CA GLU A 49 2.05 -16.02 8.49
C GLU A 49 1.50 -16.61 7.16
N ALA A 50 1.09 -17.87 7.16
CA ALA A 50 0.51 -18.51 5.98
C ALA A 50 -0.91 -18.00 5.69
N ASP A 51 -1.74 -17.82 6.72
CA ASP A 51 -3.09 -17.28 6.60
C ASP A 51 -3.06 -15.83 6.10
N GLU A 52 -2.21 -14.98 6.67
CA GLU A 52 -2.07 -13.59 6.23
C GLU A 52 -1.55 -13.48 4.79
N LEU A 53 -0.64 -14.38 4.41
CA LEU A 53 -0.12 -14.45 3.05
C LEU A 53 -1.20 -14.88 2.04
N ASN A 54 -2.05 -15.84 2.40
CA ASN A 54 -3.19 -16.23 1.56
C ASN A 54 -4.19 -15.09 1.44
N ARG A 55 -4.53 -14.42 2.55
CA ARG A 55 -5.43 -13.27 2.57
C ARG A 55 -4.92 -12.15 1.65
N LEU A 56 -3.63 -11.85 1.70
CA LEU A 56 -3.03 -10.85 0.82
C LEU A 56 -3.16 -11.25 -0.66
N ILE A 57 -2.91 -12.52 -0.99
CA ILE A 57 -3.08 -13.02 -2.36
C ILE A 57 -4.53 -12.88 -2.82
N GLU A 58 -5.49 -13.26 -1.99
CA GLU A 58 -6.93 -13.11 -2.29
C GLU A 58 -7.31 -11.64 -2.55
N VAL A 59 -6.77 -10.70 -1.76
CA VAL A 59 -6.98 -9.27 -1.99
C VAL A 59 -6.36 -8.81 -3.30
N LEU A 60 -5.16 -9.28 -3.64
CA LEU A 60 -4.50 -8.93 -4.90
C LEU A 60 -5.26 -9.47 -6.12
N GLU A 61 -5.80 -10.68 -6.01
CA GLU A 61 -6.67 -11.28 -7.04
C GLU A 61 -7.95 -10.46 -7.21
N ALA A 62 -8.59 -10.07 -6.11
CA ALA A 62 -9.79 -9.23 -6.16
C ALA A 62 -9.50 -7.81 -6.70
N LEU A 63 -8.36 -7.22 -6.35
CA LEU A 63 -7.93 -5.92 -6.87
C LEU A 63 -7.72 -5.94 -8.39
N ALA A 64 -7.27 -7.08 -8.93
CA ALA A 64 -7.06 -7.23 -10.38
C ALA A 64 -8.35 -7.10 -11.21
N GLU A 65 -9.53 -7.14 -10.58
CA GLU A 65 -10.80 -6.85 -11.25
C GLU A 65 -11.05 -5.36 -11.45
N TYR A 66 -10.40 -4.50 -10.65
CA TYR A 66 -10.61 -3.05 -10.63
C TYR A 66 -9.41 -2.26 -11.18
N VAL A 67 -8.19 -2.82 -11.09
CA VAL A 67 -6.95 -2.14 -11.50
C VAL A 67 -6.01 -3.07 -12.27
N ASP A 68 -5.34 -2.53 -13.30
CA ASP A 68 -4.46 -3.30 -14.19
C ASP A 68 -3.20 -3.85 -13.48
N GLU A 69 -2.65 -3.06 -12.55
CA GLU A 69 -1.43 -3.39 -11.82
C GLU A 69 -1.66 -3.29 -10.30
N PRO A 70 -2.21 -4.32 -9.64
CA PRO A 70 -2.55 -4.28 -8.21
C PRO A 70 -1.38 -3.88 -7.30
N ALA A 71 -0.19 -4.43 -7.51
CA ALA A 71 0.97 -4.07 -6.71
C ALA A 71 1.43 -2.62 -6.92
N THR A 72 1.42 -2.13 -8.16
CA THR A 72 1.69 -0.73 -8.45
C THR A 72 0.64 0.16 -7.79
N TRP A 73 -0.64 -0.20 -7.87
CA TRP A 73 -1.73 0.52 -7.21
C TRP A 73 -1.53 0.61 -5.70
N LEU A 74 -1.14 -0.49 -5.04
CA LEU A 74 -0.85 -0.51 -3.59
C LEU A 74 0.22 0.48 -3.15
N THR A 75 1.08 0.94 -4.06
CA THR A 75 2.18 1.87 -3.77
C THR A 75 1.92 3.30 -4.21
N ARG A 76 0.82 3.56 -4.94
CA ARG A 76 0.42 4.91 -5.35
C ARG A 76 -0.27 5.63 -4.19
N SER A 77 -0.15 6.96 -4.16
CA SER A 77 -0.85 7.75 -3.14
C SER A 77 -2.36 7.69 -3.37
N LEU A 78 -3.13 7.49 -2.29
CA LEU A 78 -4.60 7.51 -2.30
C LEU A 78 -5.16 8.91 -2.50
N VAL A 79 -4.46 9.94 -1.99
CA VAL A 79 -4.93 11.34 -2.02
C VAL A 79 -3.77 12.26 -2.40
N GLU A 80 -3.99 13.11 -3.39
CA GLU A 80 -3.00 14.09 -3.81
C GLU A 80 -2.55 14.99 -2.65
N GLY A 81 -1.23 15.21 -2.56
CA GLY A 81 -0.63 16.01 -1.50
C GLY A 81 -0.42 15.29 -0.17
N PHE A 82 -0.77 14.00 -0.09
CA PHE A 82 -0.47 13.10 1.02
C PHE A 82 0.42 11.94 0.54
N ASN A 83 1.19 11.36 1.46
CA ASN A 83 2.05 10.21 1.19
C ASN A 83 1.39 8.89 1.65
N LEU A 84 0.07 8.90 1.86
CA LEU A 84 -0.69 7.73 2.31
C LEU A 84 -0.99 6.82 1.12
N ARG A 85 -0.52 5.58 1.18
CA ARG A 85 -0.71 4.58 0.13
C ARG A 85 -1.65 3.47 0.62
N PRO A 86 -2.29 2.70 -0.28
CA PRO A 86 -3.13 1.58 0.13
C PRO A 86 -2.39 0.55 1.00
N ILE A 87 -1.10 0.32 0.73
CA ILE A 87 -0.25 -0.57 1.55
C ILE A 87 -0.17 -0.15 3.02
N ASP A 88 -0.20 1.16 3.29
CA ASP A 88 -0.06 1.71 4.64
C ASP A 88 -1.35 1.51 5.47
N VAL A 89 -2.49 1.34 4.79
CA VAL A 89 -3.80 1.14 5.44
C VAL A 89 -4.28 -0.32 5.40
N TYR A 90 -3.61 -1.19 4.63
CA TYR A 90 -4.02 -2.60 4.42
C TYR A 90 -4.33 -3.35 5.73
N ARG A 91 -3.54 -3.12 6.77
CA ARG A 91 -3.74 -3.76 8.09
C ARG A 91 -4.69 -3.01 9.01
N ALA A 92 -5.00 -1.75 8.68
CA ALA A 92 -5.82 -0.86 9.50
C ALA A 92 -7.29 -0.83 9.08
N VAL A 93 -7.61 -1.22 7.83
CA VAL A 93 -8.97 -1.22 7.29
C VAL A 93 -9.42 -2.62 6.89
N ALA A 94 -10.74 -2.83 6.77
CA ALA A 94 -11.27 -4.07 6.22
C ALA A 94 -10.88 -4.21 4.73
N PRO A 95 -10.61 -5.43 4.21
CA PRO A 95 -10.25 -5.62 2.81
C PRO A 95 -11.25 -5.05 1.81
N GLY A 96 -12.54 -5.07 2.13
CA GLY A 96 -13.59 -4.47 1.29
C GLY A 96 -13.38 -2.98 1.04
N VAL A 97 -12.85 -2.24 2.02
CA VAL A 97 -12.55 -0.81 1.88
C VAL A 97 -11.49 -0.58 0.79
N LEU A 98 -10.49 -1.45 0.68
CA LEU A 98 -9.49 -1.36 -0.39
C LEU A 98 -10.10 -1.61 -1.76
N LEU A 99 -11.06 -2.53 -1.87
CA LEU A 99 -11.76 -2.81 -3.13
C LEU A 99 -12.65 -1.64 -3.53
N ASP A 100 -13.35 -1.03 -2.57
CA ASP A 100 -14.16 0.17 -2.82
C ASP A 100 -13.28 1.31 -3.33
N LEU A 101 -12.13 1.55 -2.69
CA LEU A 101 -11.13 2.53 -3.13
C LEU A 101 -10.59 2.22 -4.53
N ALA A 102 -10.27 0.96 -4.82
CA ALA A 102 -9.75 0.54 -6.12
C ALA A 102 -10.78 0.69 -7.24
N SER A 103 -12.05 0.44 -6.95
CA SER A 103 -13.15 0.61 -7.90
C SER A 103 -13.42 2.06 -8.30
N GLY A 104 -12.96 3.03 -7.49
CA GLY A 104 -13.27 4.45 -7.66
C GLY A 104 -14.73 4.80 -7.34
N ALA A 105 -15.49 3.90 -6.72
CA ALA A 105 -16.89 4.13 -6.35
C ALA A 105 -17.06 5.08 -5.14
N VAL A 106 -15.98 5.29 -4.38
CA VAL A 106 -15.96 6.10 -3.15
C VAL A 106 -14.87 7.16 -3.22
N ASP A 107 -15.07 8.27 -2.51
CA ASP A 107 -14.03 9.28 -2.33
C ASP A 107 -13.01 8.80 -1.29
N ALA A 108 -11.73 8.79 -1.68
CA ALA A 108 -10.67 8.29 -0.82
C ALA A 108 -10.52 9.11 0.46
N ALA A 109 -10.70 10.44 0.40
CA ALA A 109 -10.55 11.30 1.56
C ALA A 109 -11.70 11.11 2.56
N GLU A 110 -12.94 10.91 2.08
CA GLU A 110 -14.10 10.60 2.93
C GLU A 110 -13.96 9.25 3.64
N VAL A 111 -13.53 8.21 2.92
CA VAL A 111 -13.26 6.89 3.51
C VAL A 111 -12.21 6.98 4.59
N LEU A 112 -11.11 7.68 4.32
CA LEU A 112 -10.01 7.83 5.28
C LEU A 112 -10.42 8.68 6.50
N ASP A 113 -11.34 9.63 6.34
CA ASP A 113 -11.88 10.40 7.47
C ASP A 113 -12.68 9.55 8.44
N HIS A 114 -13.39 8.56 7.89
CA HIS A 114 -14.16 7.60 8.68
C HIS A 114 -13.25 6.55 9.35
N GLU A 115 -12.39 5.90 8.56
CA GLU A 115 -11.60 4.76 9.01
C GLU A 115 -10.35 5.19 9.82
N LEU A 116 -9.75 6.33 9.49
CA LEU A 116 -8.48 6.79 10.06
C LEU A 116 -8.51 8.29 10.43
N PRO A 117 -9.28 8.74 11.43
CA PRO A 117 -9.58 10.16 11.65
C PRO A 117 -8.39 11.14 11.75
N ASN A 118 -7.19 10.66 12.09
CA ASN A 118 -5.97 11.48 12.20
C ASN A 118 -5.07 11.45 10.95
N TRP A 119 -5.49 10.78 9.88
CA TRP A 119 -4.62 10.49 8.76
C TRP A 119 -4.01 11.73 8.08
N ARG A 120 -4.77 12.83 8.07
CA ARG A 120 -4.29 14.08 7.48
C ARG A 120 -3.11 14.70 8.21
N ASN A 121 -2.91 14.40 9.49
CA ASN A 121 -1.78 14.91 10.25
C ASN A 121 -0.56 13.99 10.08
N GLU A 122 -0.79 12.69 10.04
CA GLU A 122 0.26 11.67 10.01
C GLU A 122 0.91 11.53 8.62
N TRP A 123 0.12 11.66 7.55
CA TRP A 123 0.60 11.41 6.18
C TRP A 123 0.67 12.65 5.28
N ARG A 124 0.60 13.86 5.86
CA ARG A 124 0.73 15.10 5.07
C ARG A 124 2.11 15.19 4.43
N SER A 125 2.16 15.38 3.11
CA SER A 125 3.45 15.55 2.43
C SER A 125 4.12 16.86 2.85
N HIS A 126 5.43 16.80 3.13
CA HIS A 126 6.28 17.96 3.38
C HIS A 126 6.49 18.83 2.14
N PHE A 127 6.08 18.37 0.96
CA PHE A 127 6.19 19.09 -0.31
C PHE A 127 4.80 19.41 -0.86
N GLU A 128 4.70 20.51 -1.59
CA GLU A 128 3.54 20.88 -2.37
C GLU A 128 3.90 21.12 -3.82
N VAL A 129 2.99 20.73 -4.70
CA VAL A 129 3.02 21.07 -6.12
C VAL A 129 2.33 22.42 -6.29
N PHE A 130 2.93 23.32 -7.05
CA PHE A 130 2.37 24.63 -7.40
C PHE A 130 2.66 24.96 -8.86
N THR A 131 1.84 25.82 -9.47
CA THR A 131 2.14 26.37 -10.80
C THR A 131 3.18 27.48 -10.67
N ALA A 132 4.34 27.31 -11.29
CA ALA A 132 5.40 28.30 -11.30
C ALA A 132 5.08 29.45 -12.29
N ALA A 133 5.91 30.50 -12.28
CA ALA A 133 5.68 31.71 -13.07
C ALA A 133 5.76 31.47 -14.59
N ASP A 134 6.36 30.36 -15.01
CA ASP A 134 6.42 29.86 -16.38
C ASP A 134 5.15 29.10 -16.81
N GLY A 135 4.20 28.88 -15.90
CA GLY A 135 2.98 28.11 -16.14
C GLY A 135 3.13 26.61 -15.95
N GLU A 136 4.31 26.11 -15.59
CA GLU A 136 4.59 24.69 -15.41
C GLU A 136 4.40 24.24 -13.95
N LEU A 137 4.15 22.94 -13.75
CA LEU A 137 4.09 22.36 -12.41
C LEU A 137 5.49 22.27 -11.80
N SER A 138 5.65 22.84 -10.62
CA SER A 138 6.87 22.81 -9.84
C SER A 138 6.60 22.31 -8.42
N MET A 139 7.64 21.81 -7.75
CA MET A 139 7.54 21.32 -6.37
C MET A 139 8.36 22.20 -5.43
N ARG A 140 7.82 22.50 -4.25
CA ARG A 140 8.54 23.19 -3.18
C ARG A 140 8.23 22.57 -1.83
N PRO A 141 9.10 22.72 -0.82
CA PRO A 141 8.73 22.44 0.56
C PRO A 141 7.47 23.24 0.94
N ARG A 142 6.49 22.58 1.56
CA ARG A 142 5.36 23.28 2.18
C ARG A 142 5.91 24.20 3.25
N ARG A 143 5.49 25.46 3.24
CA ARG A 143 5.81 26.37 4.33
C ARG A 143 5.13 25.85 5.59
N CYS A 144 5.91 25.45 6.58
CA CYS A 144 5.39 25.21 7.92
C CYS A 144 4.91 26.56 8.47
N ALA A 145 3.72 26.61 9.09
CA ALA A 145 3.17 27.80 9.73
C ALA A 145 4.02 28.37 10.90
N CYS A 146 5.21 27.82 11.14
CA CYS A 146 6.16 28.29 12.15
C CYS A 146 7.10 29.41 11.67
N GLU A 147 7.07 29.79 10.39
CA GLU A 147 8.00 30.78 9.81
C GLU A 147 7.44 32.21 9.69
N ASP A 148 6.33 32.54 10.36
CA ASP A 148 5.77 33.90 10.46
C ASP A 148 6.03 34.58 11.82
N ARG A 149 7.07 34.17 12.55
CA ARG A 149 7.63 34.93 13.68
C ARG A 149 9.10 35.27 13.45
N ARG A 150 9.36 36.28 12.64
CA ARG A 150 10.56 37.12 12.76
C ARG A 150 10.20 38.59 12.57
#